data_AF-A0A8J2JL26-F1
#
_entry.id   AF-A0A8J2JL26-F1
#
_cell.length_a   1.000
_cell.length_b   1.000
_cell.length_c   1.000
_cell.angle_alpha   90.00
_cell.angle_beta   90.00
_cell.angle_gamma   90.00
#
_symmetry.space_group_name_H-M   'P 1'
#
loop_
_entity.id
_entity.type
_entity.pdbx_description
1 polymer ?
#
loop_
_entity_poly.entity_id
_entity_poly.type
_entity_poly.pdbx_seq_one_letter_code
_entity_poly.pdbx_strand_id
1 'polypeptide(L)' 'MVRNIFLTLVGLVLVSYVSGHGRLMDPPNRSTIWRFPEFKEFNPPQNYNDNELNCGGAG' A
#
# COMPACT_ATOMS: atom_id res chain seq x y z
N MET A 1 -35.37 -14.11 -8.46
CA MET A 1 -34.48 -13.73 -9.58
C MET A 1 -33.76 -12.41 -9.30
N VAL A 2 -34.46 -11.31 -9.01
CA VAL A 2 -33.86 -9.97 -8.73
C VAL A 2 -32.88 -9.94 -7.55
N ARG A 3 -33.18 -10.62 -6.44
CA ARG A 3 -32.32 -10.68 -5.24
C ARG A 3 -30.93 -11.25 -5.54
N ASN A 4 -30.84 -12.29 -6.36
CA ASN A 4 -29.57 -12.92 -6.68
C ASN A 4 -28.74 -12.04 -7.62
N ILE A 5 -29.39 -11.38 -8.60
CA ILE A 5 -28.76 -10.40 -9.48
C ILE A 5 -28.16 -9.25 -8.66
N PHE A 6 -28.92 -8.72 -7.69
CA PHE A 6 -28.45 -7.66 -6.80
C PHE A 6 -27.21 -8.09 -6.01
N LEU A 7 -27.23 -9.28 -5.40
CA LEU A 7 -26.09 -9.81 -4.65
C LEU A 7 -24.84 -10.00 -5.53
N THR A 8 -25.02 -10.51 -6.75
CA THR A 8 -23.93 -10.68 -7.71
C THR A 8 -23.32 -9.34 -8.12
N LEU A 9 -24.15 -8.33 -8.37
CA LEU A 9 -23.69 -6.98 -8.73
C LEU A 9 -22.93 -6.31 -7.59
N VAL A 10 -23.42 -6.41 -6.35
CA VAL A 10 -22.71 -5.89 -5.16
C VAL A 10 -21.35 -6.58 -5.01
N GLY A 11 -21.28 -7.90 -5.19
CA GLY A 11 -20.03 -8.65 -5.14
C GLY A 11 -19.00 -8.18 -6.18
N LEU A 12 -19.43 -7.93 -7.41
CA LEU A 12 -18.55 -7.46 -8.49
C LEU A 12 -17.94 -6.07 -8.22
N VAL A 13 -18.71 -5.15 -7.62
CA VAL A 13 -18.24 -3.80 -7.30
C VAL A 13 -17.20 -3.81 -6.18
N LEU A 14 -17.37 -4.68 -5.18
CA LEU A 14 -16.42 -4.78 -4.06
C LEU A 14 -15.07 -5.38 -4.48
N VAL A 15 -15.03 -6.21 -5.52
CA VAL A 15 -13.79 -6.83 -6.03
C VAL A 15 -12.97 -5.85 -6.88
N SER A 16 -13.59 -4.82 -7.45
CA SER A 16 -12.94 -3.91 -8.39
C SER A 16 -12.23 -2.71 -7.74
N TYR A 17 -12.47 -2.45 -6.45
CA TYR A 17 -11.79 -1.36 -5.74
C TYR A 17 -10.46 -1.82 -5.14
N VAL A 18 -9.36 -1.43 -5.78
CA VAL A 18 -8.00 -1.64 -5.27
C VAL A 18 -7.28 -0.30 -5.22
N SER A 19 -6.80 0.09 -4.04
CA SER A 19 -5.94 1.27 -3.85
C SER A 19 -4.47 0.83 -3.80
N GLY A 20 -3.83 0.80 -4.96
CA GLY A 20 -2.45 0.37 -5.10
C GLY A 20 -1.46 1.42 -4.60
N HIS A 21 -0.60 1.03 -3.66
CA HIS A 21 0.49 1.84 -3.13
C HIS A 21 1.80 1.07 -3.25
N GLY A 22 2.93 1.79 -3.33
CA GLY A 22 4.21 1.19 -3.70
C GLY A 22 5.40 1.88 -3.06
N ARG A 23 6.47 1.12 -2.89
CA ARG A 23 7.76 1.59 -2.40
C ARG A 23 8.88 0.92 -3.20
N LEU A 24 10.02 1.59 -3.29
CA LEU A 24 11.22 1.02 -3.89
C LEU A 24 11.90 0.10 -2.87
N MET A 25 12.02 -1.19 -3.21
CA MET A 25 12.63 -2.22 -2.36
C MET A 25 14.09 -2.50 -2.74
N ASP A 26 14.48 -2.33 -4.00
CA ASP A 26 15.84 -2.58 -4.49
C ASP A 26 16.29 -1.47 -5.47
N PRO A 27 17.29 -0.64 -5.09
CA PRO A 27 17.79 -0.48 -3.71
C PRO A 27 16.68 0.10 -2.82
N PRO A 28 16.62 -0.24 -1.52
CA PRO A 28 15.53 0.21 -0.66
C PRO A 28 15.53 1.74 -0.51
N ASN A 29 14.35 2.35 -0.63
CA ASN A 29 14.21 3.79 -0.43
C ASN A 29 14.51 4.18 1.04
N ARG A 30 14.87 5.45 1.29
CA ARG A 30 15.21 5.96 2.64
C ARG A 30 14.11 5.76 3.69
N SER A 31 12.84 5.87 3.33
CA SER A 31 11.72 5.60 4.25
C SER A 31 11.44 4.11 4.46
N THR A 32 12.01 3.23 3.63
CA THR A 32 11.78 1.77 3.64
C THR A 32 12.93 1.01 4.31
N ILE A 33 14.13 1.60 4.39
CA ILE A 33 15.35 0.94 4.92
C ILE A 33 15.18 0.36 6.33
N TRP A 34 14.26 0.87 7.16
CA TRP A 34 14.01 0.34 8.50
C TRP A 34 13.51 -1.11 8.52
N ARG A 35 13.03 -1.61 7.39
CA ARG A 35 12.58 -3.00 7.22
C ARG A 35 13.72 -3.96 6.90
N PHE A 36 14.90 -3.46 6.60
CA PHE A 36 16.02 -4.22 6.06
C PHE A 36 17.09 -4.44 7.13
N PRO A 37 17.48 -5.71 7.44
CA PRO A 37 18.47 -6.01 8.47
C PRO A 37 19.82 -5.34 8.24
N GLU A 38 20.21 -5.13 6.98
CA GLU A 38 21.49 -4.56 6.58
C GLU A 38 21.63 -3.10 7.06
N PHE A 39 20.52 -2.40 7.28
CA PHE A 39 20.52 -1.00 7.75
C PHE A 39 20.22 -0.86 9.24
N LYS A 40 20.10 -1.96 9.99
CA LYS A 40 19.70 -1.95 11.40
C LYS A 40 20.68 -1.17 12.30
N GLU A 41 21.97 -1.19 11.97
CA GLU A 41 23.01 -0.47 12.70
C GLU A 41 22.80 1.06 12.71
N PHE A 42 22.13 1.59 11.69
CA PHE A 42 21.82 3.02 11.59
C PHE A 42 20.59 3.45 12.40
N ASN A 43 19.92 2.50 13.08
CA ASN A 43 18.68 2.72 13.83
C ASN A 43 17.67 3.63 13.10
N PRO A 44 17.31 3.32 11.84
CA PRO A 44 16.42 4.15 11.06
C PRO A 44 15.04 4.26 11.73
N PRO A 45 14.43 5.46 11.73
CA PRO A 45 13.09 5.62 12.27
C PRO A 45 12.09 4.80 11.44
N GLN A 46 11.15 4.14 12.12
CA GLN A 46 10.11 3.35 11.48
C GLN A 46 9.09 4.28 10.82
N ASN A 47 8.88 4.11 9.52
CA ASN A 47 7.79 4.73 8.78
C ASN A 47 6.88 3.62 8.24
N TYR A 48 5.73 3.40 8.89
CA TYR A 48 4.75 2.40 8.46
C TYR A 48 4.04 2.78 7.16
N ASN A 49 4.09 4.06 6.77
CA ASN A 49 3.48 4.59 5.56
C ASN A 49 4.52 4.79 4.42
N ASP A 50 5.57 3.99 4.43
CA ASP A 50 6.70 4.04 3.49
C ASP A 50 6.30 3.74 2.03
N ASN A 51 5.10 3.19 1.82
CA ASN A 51 4.44 2.93 0.53
C ASN A 51 3.56 4.08 0.02
N GLU A 52 3.35 5.15 0.78
CA GLU A 52 2.42 6.25 0.43
C GLU A 52 3.15 7.60 0.26
N LEU A 53 4.38 7.59 -0.25
CA LEU A 53 5.15 8.81 -0.50
C LEU A 53 4.73 9.51 -1.81
N ASN A 54 3.45 9.88 -1.89
CA ASN A 54 2.78 10.45 -3.07
C ASN A 54 2.74 11.99 -3.05
N CYS A 55 3.84 12.64 -2.66
CA CYS A 55 3.99 14.10 -2.65
C CYS A 55 2.99 14.86 -1.76
N GLY A 56 2.43 14.22 -0.71
CA GLY A 56 1.47 14.85 0.20
C GLY A 56 0.00 14.59 -0.15
N GLY A 57 -0.26 13.70 -1.11
CA GLY A 57 -1.61 13.33 -1.54
C GLY A 57 -2.10 14.13 -2.75
N ALA A 58 -3.21 13.68 -3.32
CA ALA A 58 -3.99 14.49 -4.26
C ALA A 58 -4.76 15.52 -3.44
N GLY A 59 -4.30 16.77 -3.43
CA GLY A 59 -5.04 17.91 -2.88
C GLY A 59 -6.35 18.16 -3.59
#